data_AF-A0A1Y1LGM5-F1
#
_entry.id   AF-A0A1Y1LGM5-F1
#
_cell.length_a   1.000
_cell.length_b   1.000
_cell.length_c   1.000
_cell.angle_alpha   90.00
_cell.angle_beta   90.00
_cell.angle_gamma   90.00
#
_symmetry.space_group_name_H-M   'P 1'
#
loop_
_entity.id
_entity.type
_entity.pdbx_description
1 polymer ?
#
loop_
_entity_poly.entity_id
_entity_poly.type
_entity_poly.pdbx_seq_one_letter_code
_entity_poly.pdbx_strand_id
1 'polypeptide(L)'
;LAMKLELIALVVGLHLVVSQTTEQELTSKWPTISTCICNTTVKADQVYQWINKKTLFNNAEFKCYLRCEAQRTEVMSSTTGVVSVTGLVKAYPATTQAKAQACINLSASVTNRCQKMYDILTCILVYPACDDIFW
;
A
#
# COMPACT_ATOMS: atom_id res chain seq x y z
N LEU A 1 -38.97 21.25 9.92
CA LEU A 1 -38.50 21.00 8.54
C LEU A 1 -37.03 21.44 8.31
N ALA A 2 -36.51 22.48 8.97
CA ALA A 2 -35.15 23.00 8.75
C ALA A 2 -33.99 22.02 9.08
N MET A 3 -34.10 21.25 10.16
CA MET A 3 -33.06 20.31 10.63
C MET A 3 -32.72 19.18 9.64
N LYS A 4 -33.63 18.86 8.70
CA LYS A 4 -33.36 17.85 7.65
C LYS A 4 -32.54 18.39 6.49
N LEU A 5 -32.62 19.69 6.17
CA LEU A 5 -31.87 20.28 5.05
C LEU A 5 -30.38 20.42 5.38
N GLU A 6 -30.04 20.81 6.61
CA GLU A 6 -28.65 20.99 7.04
C GLU A 6 -27.90 19.65 7.10
N LEU A 7 -28.57 18.57 7.52
CA LEU A 7 -28.00 17.23 7.51
C LEU A 7 -27.73 16.74 6.08
N ILE A 8 -28.64 17.01 5.13
CA ILE A 8 -28.45 16.64 3.72
C ILE A 8 -27.28 17.42 3.11
N ALA A 9 -27.18 18.72 3.40
CA ALA A 9 -26.07 19.56 2.93
C ALA A 9 -24.71 19.08 3.48
N LEU A 10 -24.65 18.67 4.76
CA LEU A 10 -23.46 18.08 5.37
C LEU A 10 -23.07 16.74 4.75
N VAL A 11 -24.04 15.85 4.51
CA VAL A 11 -23.77 14.53 3.90
C VAL A 11 -23.30 14.68 2.45
N VAL A 12 -23.98 15.52 1.66
CA VAL A 12 -23.61 15.80 0.26
C VAL A 12 -22.25 16.50 0.20
N GLY A 13 -22.00 17.47 1.07
CA GLY A 13 -20.70 18.14 1.18
C GLY A 13 -19.58 17.17 1.55
N LEU A 14 -19.81 16.28 2.52
CA LEU A 14 -18.85 15.25 2.92
C LEU A 14 -18.57 14.27 1.76
N HIS A 15 -19.60 13.84 1.02
CA HIS A 15 -19.43 12.93 -0.12
C HIS A 15 -18.63 13.59 -1.26
N LEU A 16 -18.89 14.87 -1.55
CA LEU A 16 -18.16 15.62 -2.58
C LEU A 16 -16.69 15.81 -2.20
N VAL A 17 -16.40 16.19 -0.95
CA VAL A 17 -15.02 16.38 -0.45
C VAL A 17 -14.26 15.06 -0.45
N VAL A 18 -14.88 13.97 0.01
CA VAL A 18 -14.28 12.63 0.01
C VAL A 18 -14.00 12.14 -1.42
N SER A 19 -14.91 12.39 -2.36
CA SER A 19 -14.74 11.97 -3.76
C SER A 19 -13.62 12.73 -4.47
N GLN A 20 -13.54 14.06 -4.27
CA GLN A 20 -12.47 14.88 -4.87
C GLN A 20 -11.08 14.52 -4.31
N THR A 21 -10.99 14.24 -3.01
CA THR A 21 -9.71 13.83 -2.39
C THR A 21 -9.24 12.47 -2.89
N THR A 22 -10.16 11.51 -3.08
CA THR A 22 -9.80 10.19 -3.65
C THR A 22 -9.38 10.27 -5.12
N GLU A 23 -10.07 11.08 -5.93
CA GLU A 23 -9.68 11.29 -7.34
C GLU A 23 -8.32 11.97 -7.47
N GLN A 24 -8.04 13.00 -6.67
CA GLN A 24 -6.78 13.74 -6.74
C GLN A 24 -5.59 12.86 -6.28
N GLU A 25 -5.76 12.05 -5.24
CA GLU A 25 -4.75 11.07 -4.82
C GLU A 25 -4.47 10.03 -5.90
N LEU A 26 -5.51 9.44 -6.49
CA LEU A 26 -5.37 8.47 -7.57
C LEU A 26 -4.67 9.08 -8.79
N THR A 27 -5.04 10.30 -9.17
CA THR A 27 -4.44 11.00 -10.31
C THR A 27 -2.96 11.25 -10.10
N SER A 28 -2.54 11.60 -8.87
CA SER A 28 -1.13 11.80 -8.52
C SER A 28 -0.32 10.49 -8.53
N LYS A 29 -0.95 9.35 -8.19
CA LYS A 29 -0.30 8.03 -8.14
C LYS A 29 -0.32 7.31 -9.50
N TRP A 30 -1.22 7.72 -10.41
CA TRP A 30 -1.45 7.08 -11.71
C TRP A 30 -0.19 6.91 -12.58
N PRO A 31 0.75 7.88 -12.66
CA PRO A 31 1.98 7.70 -13.43
C PRO A 31 2.85 6.54 -12.92
N THR A 32 2.91 6.36 -11.60
CA THR A 32 3.66 5.26 -10.97
C THR A 32 2.94 3.92 -11.18
N ILE A 33 1.62 3.89 -10.96
CA ILE A 33 0.79 2.70 -11.16
C ILE A 33 0.91 2.18 -12.59
N SER A 34 0.68 3.05 -13.58
CA SER A 34 0.75 2.70 -15.01
C SER A 34 2.13 2.22 -15.43
N THR A 35 3.20 2.89 -14.98
CA THR A 35 4.58 2.46 -15.26
C THR A 35 4.86 1.06 -14.70
N CYS A 36 4.43 0.78 -13.48
CA CYS A 36 4.66 -0.52 -12.86
C CYS A 36 3.81 -1.64 -13.47
N ILE A 37 2.60 -1.34 -13.95
CA ILE A 37 1.80 -2.27 -14.76
C ILE A 37 2.58 -2.66 -16.02
N CYS A 38 3.04 -1.69 -16.80
CA CYS A 38 3.78 -1.95 -18.04
C CYS A 38 5.06 -2.76 -17.82
N ASN A 39 5.82 -2.47 -16.76
CA ASN A 39 7.10 -3.12 -16.50
C ASN A 39 6.99 -4.55 -15.98
N THR A 40 5.84 -4.94 -15.46
CA THR A 40 5.67 -6.23 -14.75
C THR A 40 4.64 -7.13 -15.41
N THR A 41 3.87 -6.61 -16.36
CA THR A 41 2.77 -7.31 -17.05
C THR A 41 1.68 -7.81 -16.08
N VAL A 42 1.63 -7.27 -14.85
CA VAL A 42 0.59 -7.58 -13.88
C VAL A 42 -0.78 -7.22 -14.47
N LYS A 43 -1.78 -8.06 -14.18
CA LYS A 43 -3.13 -7.79 -14.65
C LYS A 43 -3.71 -6.56 -13.93
N ALA A 44 -4.30 -5.65 -14.72
CA ALA A 44 -4.84 -4.41 -14.19
C ALA A 44 -5.96 -4.61 -13.15
N ASP A 45 -6.73 -5.70 -13.25
CA ASP A 45 -7.75 -6.08 -12.27
C ASP A 45 -7.15 -6.42 -10.91
N GLN A 46 -5.99 -7.06 -10.87
CA GLN A 46 -5.28 -7.36 -9.62
C GLN A 46 -4.77 -6.08 -8.97
N VAL A 47 -4.24 -5.15 -9.77
CA VAL A 47 -3.81 -3.84 -9.28
C VAL A 47 -4.99 -3.03 -8.75
N TYR A 48 -6.13 -3.04 -9.44
CA TYR A 48 -7.35 -2.39 -8.97
C TYR A 48 -7.84 -2.96 -7.64
N GLN A 49 -7.84 -4.29 -7.49
CA GLN A 49 -8.24 -4.96 -6.25
C GLN A 49 -7.23 -4.70 -5.12
N TRP A 50 -5.94 -4.62 -5.42
CA TRP A 50 -4.92 -4.21 -4.47
C TRP A 50 -5.14 -2.78 -3.96
N ILE A 51 -5.33 -1.82 -4.87
CA ILE A 51 -5.49 -0.41 -4.48
C ILE A 51 -6.72 -0.23 -3.58
N ASN A 52 -7.85 -0.80 -3.98
CA ASN A 52 -9.15 -0.56 -3.33
C ASN A 52 -9.47 -1.51 -2.17
N LYS A 53 -9.01 -2.75 -2.24
CA LYS A 53 -9.38 -3.81 -1.28
C LYS A 53 -8.19 -4.41 -0.54
N LYS A 54 -6.97 -3.96 -0.84
CA LYS A 54 -5.71 -4.51 -0.30
C LYS A 54 -5.57 -6.03 -0.53
N THR A 55 -6.18 -6.54 -1.59
CA THR A 55 -6.07 -7.96 -1.97
C THR A 55 -4.66 -8.27 -2.45
N LEU A 56 -4.03 -9.27 -1.84
CA LEU A 56 -2.70 -9.77 -2.21
C LEU A 56 -2.84 -10.98 -3.13
N PHE A 57 -2.14 -10.97 -4.26
CA PHE A 57 -2.11 -12.08 -5.22
C PHE A 57 -0.73 -12.75 -5.23
N ASN A 58 -0.69 -14.08 -5.16
CA ASN A 58 0.57 -14.82 -5.00
C ASN A 58 1.31 -15.12 -6.33
N ASN A 59 0.97 -14.46 -7.44
CA ASN A 59 1.66 -14.64 -8.71
C ASN A 59 2.91 -13.75 -8.83
N ALA A 60 3.82 -14.09 -9.74
CA ALA A 60 5.13 -13.43 -9.85
C ALA A 60 5.01 -11.96 -10.30
N GLU A 61 4.11 -11.70 -11.24
CA GLU A 61 3.87 -10.38 -11.83
C GLU A 61 3.39 -9.40 -10.77
N PHE A 62 2.43 -9.80 -9.94
CA PHE A 62 1.91 -8.99 -8.84
C PHE A 62 2.95 -8.70 -7.77
N LYS A 63 3.75 -9.70 -7.38
CA LYS A 63 4.86 -9.49 -6.43
C LYS A 63 5.87 -8.47 -6.98
N CYS A 64 6.18 -8.56 -8.26
CA CYS A 64 7.10 -7.63 -8.89
C CYS A 64 6.49 -6.24 -9.12
N TYR A 65 5.18 -6.14 -9.28
CA TYR A 65 4.45 -4.88 -9.26
C TYR A 65 4.61 -4.17 -7.91
N LEU A 66 4.41 -4.87 -6.79
CA LEU A 66 4.59 -4.30 -5.44
C LEU A 66 6.02 -3.76 -5.22
N ARG A 67 7.03 -4.51 -5.66
CA ARG A 67 8.42 -4.04 -5.65
C ARG A 67 8.60 -2.78 -6.49
N CYS A 68 8.04 -2.74 -7.69
CA CYS A 68 8.15 -1.57 -8.56
C CYS A 68 7.56 -0.32 -7.90
N GLU A 69 6.36 -0.42 -7.30
CA GLU A 69 5.76 0.69 -6.57
C GLU A 69 6.63 1.13 -5.40
N ALA A 70 7.13 0.18 -4.60
CA ALA A 70 7.99 0.46 -3.46
C ALA A 70 9.28 1.18 -3.88
N GLN A 71 9.84 0.85 -5.05
CA GLN A 71 11.03 1.53 -5.57
C GLN A 71 10.74 2.94 -6.06
N ARG A 72 9.61 3.15 -6.74
CA ARG A 72 9.21 4.48 -7.25
C ARG A 72 8.74 5.43 -6.16
N THR A 73 8.33 4.88 -5.01
CA THR A 73 7.90 5.65 -3.83
C THR A 73 8.99 5.73 -2.75
N GLU A 74 10.21 5.28 -3.06
CA GLU A 74 11.37 5.32 -2.16
C GLU A 74 11.19 4.52 -0.85
N VAL A 75 10.16 3.66 -0.78
CA VAL A 75 9.98 2.67 0.28
C VAL A 75 11.08 1.61 0.18
N MET A 76 11.52 1.28 -1.02
CA MET A 76 12.61 0.33 -1.27
C MET A 76 13.68 0.98 -2.16
N SER A 77 14.95 0.82 -1.80
CA SER A 77 16.04 1.23 -2.69
C SER A 77 16.00 0.47 -4.02
N SER A 78 16.04 1.21 -5.13
CA SER A 78 16.15 0.64 -6.47
C SER A 78 17.46 -0.15 -6.65
N THR A 79 18.55 0.32 -6.05
CA THR A 79 19.89 -0.26 -6.16
C THR A 79 20.09 -1.45 -5.22
N THR A 80 19.84 -1.27 -3.92
CA THR A 80 20.20 -2.29 -2.92
C THR A 80 19.05 -3.22 -2.56
N GLY A 81 17.79 -2.80 -2.79
CA GLY A 81 16.60 -3.53 -2.32
C GLY A 81 16.35 -3.41 -0.81
N VAL A 82 17.10 -2.55 -0.10
CA VAL A 82 16.85 -2.23 1.30
C VAL A 82 15.52 -1.47 1.42
N VAL A 83 14.71 -1.85 2.41
CA VAL A 83 13.39 -1.25 2.66
C VAL A 83 13.50 -0.25 3.80
N SER A 84 12.99 0.96 3.58
CA SER A 84 12.95 2.05 4.55
C SER A 84 11.78 1.87 5.52
N VAL A 85 12.08 1.81 6.82
CA VAL A 85 11.05 1.76 7.86
C VAL A 85 10.19 3.02 7.80
N THR A 86 10.80 4.20 7.71
CA THR A 86 10.07 5.47 7.61
C THR A 86 9.23 5.53 6.34
N GLY A 87 9.76 5.03 5.21
CA GLY A 87 9.02 4.93 3.95
C GLY A 87 7.78 4.05 4.09
N LEU A 88 7.92 2.87 4.72
CA LEU A 88 6.80 1.97 5.00
C LEU A 88 5.74 2.62 5.89
N VAL A 89 6.12 3.23 7.00
CA VAL A 89 5.18 3.88 7.93
C VAL A 89 4.43 5.03 7.24
N LYS A 90 5.11 5.80 6.39
CA LYS A 90 4.48 6.86 5.58
C LYS A 90 3.48 6.28 4.56
N ALA A 91 3.81 5.16 3.92
CA ALA A 91 2.95 4.51 2.94
C ALA A 91 1.75 3.77 3.58
N TYR A 92 1.90 3.29 4.82
CA TYR A 92 0.90 2.54 5.56
C TYR A 92 0.71 3.13 6.97
N PRO A 93 -0.05 4.24 7.11
CA PRO A 93 -0.15 5.00 8.36
C PRO A 93 -0.69 4.22 9.57
N ALA A 94 -1.39 3.11 9.35
CA ALA A 94 -1.85 2.21 10.41
C ALA A 94 -0.73 1.31 10.97
N THR A 95 0.49 1.39 10.43
CA THR A 95 1.64 0.55 10.81
C THR A 95 2.55 1.32 11.76
N THR A 96 2.88 0.72 12.91
CA THR A 96 3.88 1.27 13.84
C THR A 96 5.30 1.07 13.31
N GLN A 97 6.24 1.89 13.77
CA GLN A 97 7.66 1.71 13.44
C GLN A 97 8.18 0.33 13.87
N ALA A 98 7.74 -0.15 15.04
CA ALA A 98 8.10 -1.48 15.56
C ALA A 98 7.58 -2.60 14.65
N LYS A 99 6.29 -2.55 14.24
CA LYS A 99 5.72 -3.53 13.31
C LYS A 99 6.43 -3.52 11.96
N ALA A 100 6.69 -2.34 11.41
CA ALA A 100 7.40 -2.21 10.14
C ALA A 100 8.81 -2.83 10.21
N GLN A 101 9.57 -2.53 11.27
CA GLN A 101 10.90 -3.10 11.47
C GLN A 101 10.84 -4.63 11.67
N ALA A 102 9.88 -5.14 12.43
CA ALA A 102 9.70 -6.58 12.63
C ALA A 102 9.43 -7.30 11.30
N CYS A 103 8.52 -6.78 10.46
CA CYS A 103 8.23 -7.35 9.14
C CYS A 103 9.43 -7.32 8.19
N ILE A 104 10.25 -6.25 8.23
CA ILE A 104 11.50 -6.18 7.47
C ILE A 104 12.47 -7.28 7.94
N ASN A 105 12.62 -7.45 9.26
CA ASN A 105 13.54 -8.43 9.84
C ASN A 105 13.12 -9.88 9.48
N LEU A 106 11.82 -10.19 9.52
CA LEU A 106 11.29 -11.50 9.11
C LEU A 106 11.61 -11.82 7.65
N SER A 107 11.76 -10.80 6.80
CA SER A 107 12.05 -10.96 5.38
C SER A 107 13.53 -10.75 5.04
N ALA A 108 14.43 -10.64 6.03
CA ALA A 108 15.82 -10.24 5.81
C ALA A 108 16.58 -11.19 4.87
N SER A 109 16.36 -12.50 5.03
CA SER A 109 16.97 -13.57 4.25
C SER A 109 16.43 -13.71 2.82
N VAL A 110 15.30 -13.06 2.50
CA VAL A 110 14.67 -13.16 1.17
C VAL A 110 15.47 -12.33 0.16
N THR A 111 16.14 -13.00 -0.78
CA THR A 111 17.01 -12.36 -1.78
C THR A 111 16.21 -11.81 -2.98
N ASN A 112 15.16 -12.51 -3.39
CA ASN A 112 14.27 -12.04 -4.44
C ASN A 112 13.50 -10.79 -3.95
N ARG A 113 13.76 -9.63 -4.55
CA ARG A 113 13.18 -8.35 -4.13
C ARG A 113 11.66 -8.28 -4.32
N CYS A 114 11.11 -8.98 -5.32
CA CYS A 114 9.67 -9.09 -5.52
C CYS A 114 9.02 -9.87 -4.37
N GLN A 115 9.59 -11.03 -4.04
CA GLN A 115 9.12 -11.86 -2.93
C GLN A 115 9.28 -11.12 -1.58
N LYS A 116 10.43 -10.48 -1.35
CA LYS A 116 10.70 -9.69 -0.14
C LYS A 116 9.65 -8.61 0.10
N MET A 117 9.28 -7.84 -0.92
CA MET A 117 8.25 -6.80 -0.76
C MET A 117 6.87 -7.41 -0.47
N TYR A 118 6.54 -8.52 -1.13
CA TYR A 118 5.29 -9.23 -0.90
C TYR A 118 5.19 -9.77 0.54
N ASP A 119 6.26 -10.38 1.06
CA ASP A 119 6.29 -10.93 2.42
C ASP A 119 6.16 -9.83 3.47
N ILE A 120 6.85 -8.69 3.28
CA ILE A 120 6.73 -7.52 4.15
C ILE A 120 5.29 -6.99 4.17
N LEU A 121 4.64 -6.83 3.01
CA LEU A 121 3.26 -6.33 2.95
C LEU A 121 2.25 -7.32 3.49
N THR A 122 2.46 -8.61 3.26
CA THR A 122 1.66 -9.68 3.89
C THR A 122 1.78 -9.56 5.41
N CYS A 123 2.98 -9.33 5.93
CA CYS A 123 3.18 -9.16 7.36
C CYS A 123 2.50 -7.92 7.93
N ILE A 124 2.56 -6.80 7.21
CA ILE A 124 1.91 -5.55 7.64
C ILE A 124 0.38 -5.68 7.65
N LEU A 125 -0.20 -6.30 6.62
CA LEU A 125 -1.64 -6.28 6.38
C LEU A 125 -2.41 -7.47 6.95
N VAL A 126 -1.77 -8.64 7.02
CA VAL A 126 -2.44 -9.90 7.38
C VAL A 126 -2.12 -10.32 8.81
N TYR A 127 -0.87 -10.14 9.26
CA TYR A 127 -0.57 -10.45 10.65
C TYR A 127 -1.12 -9.32 11.55
N PRO A 128 -1.91 -9.66 12.59
CA PRO A 128 -2.24 -8.67 13.62
C PRO A 128 -0.93 -8.08 14.16
N ALA A 129 -0.99 -6.84 14.64
CA ALA A 129 0.19 -6.20 15.20
C ALA A 129 0.85 -7.18 16.19
N CYS A 130 2.13 -7.48 16.00
CA CYS A 130 2.92 -8.27 16.94
C CYS A 130 3.09 -7.56 18.31
N ASP A 131 2.32 -6.50 18.56
CA ASP A 131 2.24 -5.80 19.84
C ASP A 131 1.57 -6.67 20.93
N ASP A 132 0.94 -7.80 20.56
CA ASP A 132 0.26 -8.72 21.49
C ASP A 132 0.97 -10.08 21.74
N ILE A 133 2.15 -10.34 21.16
CA ILE A 133 2.80 -11.69 21.23
C ILE A 133 4.22 -11.66 21.79
N PHE A 134 4.53 -10.75 22.73
CA PHE A 134 5.67 -10.93 23.63
C PHE A 134 5.29 -10.46 25.05
N TRP A 135 4.79 -11.42 25.84
CA TRP A 135 4.97 -11.48 27.28
C TRP A 135 6.28 -12.20 27.58
#